data_AF-A0A520EFV4-F1
#
_entry.id   AF-A0A520EFV4-F1
#
_cell.length_a   1.000
_cell.length_b   1.000
_cell.length_c   1.000
_cell.angle_alpha   90.00
_cell.angle_beta   90.00
_cell.angle_gamma   90.00
#
_symmetry.space_group_name_H-M   'P 1'
#
loop_
_entity.id
_entity.type
_entity.pdbx_description
1 polymer ?
#
loop_
_entity_poly.entity_id
_entity_poly.type
_entity_poly.pdbx_seq_one_letter_code
_entity_poly.pdbx_strand_id
1 'polypeptide(L)'
;MQTLSATLDNKLPQNRNHFIDDLRFFAAFVVVIFHLNQFIEPIDNGYRNLVKYGWLGVPIFFVISGYCIIISAKKSADFYSFLKKRFFRIFPVYWLSLLIVILAAIIQKILTGNNSVANIPNNLTEIIANLTLTTAPFSDVKTMNWVYWSLTYEVFFYIVIGFMLMFNKTIISILLLLLSLLSCLKLSSTTNFLFFLDN
;
A
#
# COMPACT_ATOMS: atom_id res chain seq x y z
N MET A 1 0.96 -12.53 -47.57
CA MET A 1 1.66 -13.12 -46.40
C MET A 1 2.00 -12.09 -45.31
N GLN A 2 2.37 -10.84 -45.65
CA GLN A 2 2.68 -9.78 -44.66
C GLN A 2 1.48 -9.24 -43.86
N THR A 3 0.25 -9.42 -44.32
CA THR A 3 -0.96 -8.96 -43.61
C THR A 3 -1.39 -9.91 -42.48
N LEU A 4 -0.97 -11.18 -42.53
CA LEU A 4 -1.29 -12.19 -41.50
C LEU A 4 -0.35 -12.08 -40.28
N SER A 5 0.91 -11.69 -40.45
CA SER A 5 1.85 -11.48 -39.33
C SER A 5 1.45 -10.26 -38.47
N ALA A 6 1.04 -9.16 -39.11
CA ALA A 6 0.60 -7.94 -38.42
C ALA A 6 -0.70 -8.12 -37.60
N THR A 7 -1.53 -9.12 -37.96
CA THR A 7 -2.76 -9.46 -37.22
C THR A 7 -2.53 -10.46 -36.09
N LEU A 8 -1.45 -11.24 -36.16
CA LEU A 8 -1.03 -12.15 -35.09
C LEU A 8 -0.26 -11.41 -33.98
N ASP A 9 0.54 -10.39 -34.32
CA ASP A 9 1.29 -9.59 -33.34
C ASP A 9 0.37 -8.76 -32.42
N ASN A 10 -0.82 -8.38 -32.90
CA ASN A 10 -1.84 -7.65 -32.12
C ASN A 10 -2.68 -8.56 -31.18
N LYS A 11 -2.47 -9.88 -31.22
CA LYS A 11 -3.20 -10.86 -30.40
C LYS A 11 -2.37 -11.55 -29.34
N LEU A 12 -1.07 -11.27 -29.24
CA LEU A 12 -0.29 -11.77 -28.12
C LEU A 12 -0.75 -11.03 -26.86
N PRO A 13 -1.35 -11.72 -25.87
CA PRO A 13 -1.72 -11.08 -24.62
C PRO A 13 -0.45 -10.42 -24.09
N GLN A 14 -0.48 -9.09 -23.89
CA GLN A 14 0.63 -8.36 -23.27
C GLN A 14 1.00 -9.12 -22.01
N ASN A 15 2.14 -9.82 -22.07
CA ASN A 15 2.48 -10.82 -21.07
C ASN A 15 2.53 -10.09 -19.72
N ARG A 16 1.60 -10.43 -18.83
CA ARG A 16 1.61 -9.86 -17.48
C ARG A 16 2.96 -10.25 -16.90
N ASN A 17 3.74 -9.26 -16.48
CA ASN A 17 5.10 -9.54 -16.02
C ASN A 17 5.01 -10.20 -14.63
N HIS A 18 4.86 -11.53 -14.62
CA HIS A 18 4.69 -12.35 -13.42
C HIS A 18 5.80 -12.11 -12.40
N PHE A 19 7.03 -11.91 -12.90
CA PHE A 19 8.18 -11.55 -12.09
C PHE A 19 7.94 -10.35 -11.16
N ILE A 20 7.20 -9.34 -11.62
CA ILE A 20 6.90 -8.15 -10.82
C ILE A 20 5.91 -8.46 -9.69
N ASP A 21 4.93 -9.31 -9.96
CA ASP A 21 4.00 -9.77 -8.92
C ASP A 21 4.72 -10.69 -7.92
N ASP A 22 5.66 -11.52 -8.39
CA ASP A 22 6.49 -12.38 -7.53
C ASP A 22 7.41 -11.56 -6.62
N LEU A 23 8.02 -10.49 -7.13
CA LEU A 23 8.83 -9.58 -6.32
C LEU A 23 8.00 -8.87 -5.25
N ARG A 24 6.75 -8.51 -5.55
CA ARG A 24 5.83 -7.92 -4.57
C ARG A 24 5.45 -8.93 -3.50
N PHE A 25 5.18 -10.17 -3.91
CA PHE A 25 4.93 -11.26 -2.98
C PHE A 25 6.13 -11.48 -2.06
N PHE A 26 7.33 -11.57 -2.62
CA PHE A 26 8.56 -11.73 -1.83
C PHE A 26 8.78 -10.58 -0.85
N ALA A 27 8.61 -9.34 -1.29
CA ALA A 27 8.72 -8.16 -0.43
C ALA A 27 7.71 -8.19 0.73
N ALA A 28 6.44 -8.52 0.44
CA ALA A 28 5.41 -8.65 1.46
C ALA A 28 5.68 -9.83 2.41
N PHE A 29 6.21 -10.95 1.89
CA PHE A 29 6.53 -12.13 2.68
C PHE A 29 7.65 -11.87 3.70
N VAL A 30 8.70 -11.14 3.30
CA VAL A 30 9.76 -10.69 4.21
C VAL A 30 9.19 -9.82 5.34
N VAL A 31 8.21 -8.95 5.04
CA VAL A 31 7.51 -8.14 6.04
C VAL A 31 6.71 -9.02 7.00
N VAL A 32 6.02 -10.06 6.51
CA VAL A 32 5.30 -11.01 7.36
C VAL A 32 6.25 -11.70 8.34
N ILE A 33 7.40 -12.19 7.87
CA ILE A 33 8.42 -12.81 8.74
C ILE A 33 8.90 -11.81 9.80
N PHE A 34 9.15 -10.57 9.43
CA PHE A 34 9.53 -9.51 10.37
C PHE A 34 8.52 -9.31 11.49
N HIS A 35 7.22 -9.29 11.16
CA HIS A 35 6.15 -9.14 12.16
C HIS A 35 5.98 -10.39 13.03
N LEU A 36 6.05 -11.58 12.45
CA LEU A 36 5.95 -12.83 13.21
C LEU A 36 7.08 -12.96 14.25
N ASN A 37 8.28 -12.50 13.90
CA ASN A 37 9.43 -12.52 14.81
C ASN A 37 9.28 -11.56 16.00
N GLN A 38 8.33 -10.62 16.00
CA GLN A 38 8.03 -9.79 17.17
C GLN A 38 7.31 -10.58 18.27
N PHE A 39 6.74 -11.74 17.95
CA PHE A 39 5.97 -12.58 18.87
C PHE A 39 6.68 -13.89 19.25
N ILE A 40 7.86 -14.16 18.71
CA ILE A 40 8.60 -15.42 18.90
C ILE A 40 9.98 -15.09 19.48
N GLU A 41 10.42 -15.84 20.49
CA GLU A 41 11.78 -15.70 20.99
C GLU A 41 12.81 -16.12 19.93
N PRO A 42 13.89 -15.34 19.68
CA PRO A 42 14.85 -15.69 18.64
C PRO A 42 15.57 -17.01 18.95
N ILE A 43 15.62 -17.90 17.96
CA ILE A 43 16.30 -19.20 18.07
C ILE A 43 17.83 -19.00 18.22
N ASP A 44 18.40 -18.03 17.51
CA ASP A 44 19.80 -17.62 17.64
C ASP A 44 20.05 -16.14 17.28
N ASN A 45 21.28 -15.68 17.49
CA ASN A 45 21.71 -14.31 17.20
C ASN A 45 21.82 -14.01 15.69
N GLY A 46 22.05 -15.03 14.84
CA GLY A 46 22.22 -14.88 13.40
C GLY A 46 20.89 -14.61 12.69
N TYR A 47 19.90 -15.44 12.99
CA TYR A 47 18.51 -15.29 12.59
C TYR A 47 17.95 -13.92 13.03
N ARG A 48 18.17 -13.53 14.29
CA ARG A 48 17.76 -12.21 14.80
C ARG A 48 18.35 -11.06 13.97
N ASN A 49 19.62 -11.17 13.59
CA ASN A 49 20.32 -10.17 12.79
C ASN A 49 19.87 -10.11 11.33
N LEU A 50 19.37 -11.21 10.77
CA LEU A 50 18.80 -11.23 9.42
C LEU A 50 17.39 -10.65 9.40
N VAL A 51 16.52 -11.13 10.31
CA VAL A 51 15.10 -10.78 10.31
C VAL A 51 14.87 -9.32 10.68
N LYS A 52 15.75 -8.70 11.50
CA LYS A 52 15.61 -7.27 11.87
C LYS A 52 15.55 -6.32 10.68
N TYR A 53 16.07 -6.70 9.51
CA TYR A 53 16.02 -5.87 8.31
C TYR A 53 14.74 -6.08 7.47
N GLY A 54 13.83 -6.95 7.88
CA GLY A 54 12.63 -7.25 7.10
C GLY A 54 11.66 -6.08 6.96
N TRP A 55 11.80 -5.02 7.77
CA TRP A 55 11.09 -3.74 7.56
C TRP A 55 11.41 -3.11 6.19
N LEU A 56 12.59 -3.39 5.61
CA LEU A 56 12.97 -2.93 4.27
C LEU A 56 12.07 -3.51 3.16
N GLY A 57 11.31 -4.57 3.44
CA GLY A 57 10.33 -5.10 2.50
C GLY A 57 9.22 -4.08 2.18
N VAL A 58 8.87 -3.19 3.13
CA VAL A 58 7.85 -2.15 2.91
C VAL A 58 8.25 -1.16 1.81
N PRO A 59 9.40 -0.45 1.88
CA PRO A 59 9.80 0.47 0.81
C PRO A 59 10.00 -0.24 -0.53
N ILE A 60 10.52 -1.47 -0.54
CA ILE A 60 10.66 -2.27 -1.78
C ILE A 60 9.28 -2.53 -2.41
N PHE A 61 8.31 -2.97 -1.60
CA PHE A 61 6.93 -3.18 -2.04
C PHE A 61 6.32 -1.91 -2.63
N PHE A 62 6.54 -0.75 -2.00
CA PHE A 62 6.04 0.53 -2.49
C PHE A 62 6.66 0.95 -3.82
N VAL A 63 7.97 0.79 -4.00
CA VAL A 63 8.66 1.13 -5.26
C VAL A 63 8.11 0.29 -6.42
N ILE A 64 8.01 -1.02 -6.22
CA ILE A 64 7.46 -1.93 -7.23
C ILE A 64 5.99 -1.60 -7.50
N SER A 65 5.23 -1.28 -6.45
CA SER A 65 3.84 -0.87 -6.58
C SER A 65 3.67 0.43 -7.37
N GLY A 66 4.50 1.44 -7.13
CA GLY A 66 4.56 2.69 -7.89
C GLY A 66 4.73 2.43 -9.39
N TYR A 67 5.66 1.56 -9.76
CA TYR A 67 5.87 1.15 -11.14
C TYR A 67 4.61 0.51 -11.77
N CYS A 68 3.99 -0.45 -11.07
CA CYS A 68 2.75 -1.09 -11.53
C CYS A 68 1.56 -0.13 -11.63
N ILE A 69 1.48 0.85 -10.73
CA ILE A 69 0.45 1.89 -10.73
C ILE A 69 0.56 2.71 -12.01
N ILE A 70 1.75 3.23 -12.32
CA ILE A 70 1.99 4.08 -13.49
C ILE A 70 1.69 3.33 -14.79
N ILE A 71 2.15 2.08 -14.93
CA ILE A 71 1.86 1.27 -16.13
C ILE A 71 0.36 1.06 -16.29
N SER A 72 -0.33 0.76 -15.21
CA SER A 72 -1.78 0.58 -15.26
C SER A 72 -2.52 1.88 -15.54
N ALA A 73 -2.03 3.02 -15.04
CA ALA A 73 -2.59 4.33 -15.30
C ALA A 73 -2.49 4.67 -16.79
N LYS A 74 -1.33 4.39 -17.41
CA LYS A 74 -1.12 4.53 -18.88
C LYS A 74 -2.05 3.64 -19.72
N LYS A 75 -2.53 2.51 -19.18
CA LYS A 75 -3.43 1.57 -19.85
C LYS A 75 -4.92 1.83 -19.54
N SER A 76 -5.23 2.78 -18.67
CA SER A 76 -6.61 3.15 -18.35
C SER A 76 -7.06 4.31 -19.24
N ALA A 77 -8.32 4.29 -19.64
CA ALA A 77 -8.88 5.32 -20.51
C ALA A 77 -9.11 6.64 -19.75
N ASP A 78 -9.43 6.54 -18.46
CA ASP A 78 -9.88 7.65 -17.63
C ASP A 78 -9.69 7.36 -16.14
N PHE A 79 -9.90 8.39 -15.32
CA PHE A 79 -9.81 8.32 -13.86
C PHE A 79 -10.67 7.20 -13.26
N TYR A 80 -11.93 7.09 -13.69
CA TYR A 80 -12.89 6.17 -13.10
C TYR A 80 -12.53 4.72 -13.43
N SER A 81 -12.17 4.41 -14.68
CA SER A 81 -11.74 3.04 -15.04
C SER A 81 -10.47 2.62 -14.31
N PHE A 82 -9.54 3.55 -14.06
CA PHE A 82 -8.35 3.28 -13.25
C PHE A 82 -8.70 2.95 -11.80
N LEU A 83 -9.45 3.82 -11.11
CA LEU A 83 -9.81 3.60 -9.70
C LEU A 83 -10.67 2.36 -9.50
N LYS A 84 -11.64 2.10 -10.40
CA LYS A 84 -12.50 0.90 -10.32
C LYS A 84 -11.67 -0.38 -10.31
N LYS A 85 -10.71 -0.53 -11.23
CA LYS A 85 -9.82 -1.71 -11.29
C LYS A 85 -9.03 -1.91 -10.00
N ARG A 86 -8.63 -0.82 -9.35
CA ARG A 86 -7.86 -0.83 -8.11
C ARG A 86 -8.70 -1.10 -6.88
N PHE A 87 -9.91 -0.54 -6.84
CA PHE A 87 -10.89 -0.80 -5.80
C PHE A 87 -11.20 -2.29 -5.68
N PHE A 88 -11.58 -2.94 -6.78
CA PHE A 88 -11.87 -4.38 -6.80
C PHE A 88 -10.65 -5.28 -6.57
N ARG A 89 -9.44 -4.74 -6.63
CA ARG A 89 -8.21 -5.48 -6.30
C ARG A 89 -7.92 -5.47 -4.79
N ILE A 90 -8.11 -4.32 -4.13
CA ILE A 90 -7.72 -4.14 -2.72
C ILE A 90 -8.86 -4.46 -1.76
N PHE A 91 -10.03 -3.85 -1.96
CA PHE A 91 -11.10 -3.85 -0.96
C PHE A 91 -11.63 -5.24 -0.61
N PRO A 92 -11.83 -6.18 -1.55
CA PRO A 92 -12.31 -7.52 -1.19
C PRO A 92 -11.36 -8.27 -0.26
N VAL A 93 -10.04 -8.21 -0.54
CA VAL A 93 -9.02 -8.86 0.29
C VAL A 93 -8.87 -8.13 1.63
N TYR A 94 -8.93 -6.79 1.60
CA TYR A 94 -8.87 -5.98 2.80
C TYR A 94 -10.03 -6.29 3.76
N TRP A 95 -11.28 -6.29 3.28
CA TRP A 95 -12.44 -6.57 4.13
C TRP A 95 -12.43 -7.99 4.69
N LEU A 96 -11.94 -8.97 3.92
CA LEU A 96 -11.70 -10.31 4.44
C LEU A 96 -10.69 -10.28 5.60
N SER A 97 -9.55 -9.60 5.42
CA SER A 97 -8.55 -9.46 6.48
C SER A 97 -9.09 -8.72 7.70
N LEU A 98 -9.92 -7.69 7.48
CA LEU A 98 -10.56 -6.91 8.52
C LEU A 98 -11.49 -7.79 9.36
N LEU A 99 -12.30 -8.62 8.71
CA LEU A 99 -13.19 -9.59 9.37
C LEU A 99 -12.38 -10.56 10.24
N ILE A 100 -11.28 -11.10 9.72
CA ILE A 100 -10.39 -12.01 10.47
C ILE A 100 -9.83 -11.31 11.71
N VAL A 101 -9.36 -10.05 11.58
CA VAL A 101 -8.85 -9.27 12.71
C VAL A 101 -9.95 -8.99 13.76
N ILE A 102 -11.18 -8.70 13.34
CA ILE A 102 -12.32 -8.52 14.26
C ILE A 102 -12.59 -9.81 15.02
N LEU A 103 -12.67 -10.95 14.33
CA LEU A 103 -12.90 -12.25 14.97
C LEU A 103 -11.79 -12.57 15.97
N ALA A 104 -10.53 -12.37 15.59
CA ALA A 104 -9.39 -12.59 16.47
C ALA A 104 -9.45 -11.69 17.72
N ALA A 105 -9.84 -10.42 17.56
CA ALA A 105 -10.01 -9.49 18.67
C ALA A 105 -11.17 -9.90 19.62
N ILE A 106 -12.29 -10.37 19.07
CA ILE A 106 -13.42 -10.87 19.88
C ILE A 106 -13.02 -12.13 20.66
N ILE A 107 -12.36 -13.08 20.00
CA ILE A 107 -11.90 -14.32 20.64
C ILE A 107 -10.92 -14.00 21.77
N GLN A 108 -9.95 -13.12 21.53
CA GLN A 108 -9.01 -12.70 22.57
C GLN A 108 -9.74 -12.05 23.75
N LYS A 109 -10.70 -11.14 23.48
CA LYS A 109 -11.52 -10.51 24.53
C LYS A 109 -12.18 -11.54 25.45
N ILE A 110 -12.75 -12.58 24.85
CA ILE A 110 -13.47 -13.63 25.58
C ILE A 110 -12.50 -14.46 26.42
N LEU A 111 -11.31 -14.77 25.89
CA LEU A 111 -10.34 -15.65 26.55
C LEU A 111 -9.53 -14.93 27.65
N THR A 112 -9.12 -13.68 27.44
CA THR A 112 -8.19 -12.97 28.34
C THR A 112 -8.76 -11.70 28.95
N GLY A 113 -9.97 -11.29 28.57
CA GLY A 113 -10.58 -10.02 29.00
C GLY A 113 -9.98 -8.77 28.36
N ASN A 114 -8.90 -8.90 27.58
CA ASN A 114 -8.15 -7.80 26.98
C ASN A 114 -8.12 -7.90 25.45
N ASN A 115 -8.03 -6.75 24.79
CA ASN A 115 -7.92 -6.63 23.33
C ASN A 115 -6.64 -5.91 22.95
N SER A 116 -5.57 -6.67 22.77
CA SER A 116 -4.27 -6.15 22.34
C SER A 116 -4.04 -6.32 20.84
N VAL A 117 -4.87 -7.13 20.16
CA VAL A 117 -4.71 -7.47 18.73
C VAL A 117 -5.24 -6.37 17.80
N ALA A 118 -6.22 -5.58 18.24
CA ALA A 118 -6.85 -4.57 17.41
C ALA A 118 -7.33 -3.34 18.19
N ASN A 119 -7.19 -2.17 17.59
CA ASN A 119 -7.79 -0.92 18.07
C ASN A 119 -9.23 -0.82 17.58
N ILE A 120 -10.19 -1.22 18.41
CA ILE A 120 -11.60 -1.21 18.04
C ILE A 120 -12.09 0.26 17.90
N PRO A 121 -12.67 0.64 16.75
CA PRO A 121 -13.25 1.96 16.55
C PRO A 121 -14.37 2.25 17.56
N ASN A 122 -14.36 3.44 18.16
CA ASN A 122 -15.38 3.85 19.13
C ASN A 122 -16.47 4.74 18.52
N ASN A 123 -16.18 5.38 17.38
CA ASN A 123 -17.05 6.36 16.74
C ASN A 123 -17.32 6.01 15.27
N LEU A 124 -18.44 6.51 14.72
CA LEU A 124 -18.80 6.29 13.31
C LEU A 124 -17.70 6.75 12.34
N THR A 125 -17.05 7.88 12.62
CA THR A 125 -15.93 8.38 11.81
C THR A 125 -14.78 7.39 11.74
N GLU A 126 -14.44 6.75 12.86
CA GLU A 126 -13.35 5.77 12.92
C GLU A 126 -13.70 4.47 12.19
N ILE A 127 -14.97 4.05 12.29
CA ILE A 127 -15.50 2.89 11.57
C ILE A 127 -15.42 3.13 10.07
N ILE A 128 -15.93 4.28 9.61
CA ILE A 128 -15.91 4.64 8.19
C ILE A 128 -14.45 4.73 7.72
N ALA A 129 -13.60 5.45 8.43
CA ALA A 129 -12.20 5.63 8.04
C ALA A 129 -11.43 4.31 7.92
N ASN A 130 -11.68 3.36 8.82
CA ASN A 130 -11.10 2.02 8.71
C ASN A 130 -11.72 1.22 7.57
N LEU A 131 -13.03 1.27 7.37
CA LEU A 131 -13.70 0.53 6.29
C LEU A 131 -13.27 0.99 4.89
N THR A 132 -13.03 2.29 4.73
CA THR A 132 -12.67 2.92 3.46
C THR A 132 -11.17 3.10 3.24
N LEU A 133 -10.31 2.72 4.21
CA LEU A 133 -8.88 3.04 4.20
C LEU A 133 -8.65 4.55 3.99
N THR A 134 -9.33 5.37 4.80
CA THR A 134 -9.18 6.83 4.82
C THR A 134 -8.68 7.32 6.19
N THR A 135 -7.83 6.51 6.83
CA THR A 135 -7.01 6.89 7.99
C THR A 135 -5.85 7.78 7.53
N ALA A 136 -4.62 7.62 8.00
CA ALA A 136 -3.48 8.41 7.52
C ALA A 136 -3.15 8.11 6.05
N PRO A 137 -3.01 9.11 5.16
CA PRO A 137 -2.79 10.53 5.46
C PRO A 137 -4.05 11.43 5.41
N PHE A 138 -5.25 10.86 5.23
CA PHE A 138 -6.50 11.64 5.12
C PHE A 138 -7.04 12.12 6.47
N SER A 139 -6.83 11.35 7.54
CA SER A 139 -7.27 11.68 8.89
C SER A 139 -6.29 11.12 9.93
N ASP A 140 -6.34 11.68 11.15
CA ASP A 140 -5.52 11.24 12.29
C ASP A 140 -6.09 9.99 13.00
N VAL A 141 -7.08 9.33 12.39
CA VAL A 141 -7.68 8.10 12.91
C VAL A 141 -6.66 6.97 12.81
N LYS A 142 -6.47 6.23 13.91
CA LYS A 142 -5.62 5.03 13.94
C LYS A 142 -6.26 3.90 13.15
N THR A 143 -5.42 3.12 12.47
CA THR A 143 -5.87 1.88 11.84
C THR A 143 -6.18 0.82 12.89
N MET A 144 -7.19 0.00 12.61
CA MET A 144 -7.65 -1.04 13.51
C MET A 144 -6.58 -2.11 13.75
N ASN A 145 -5.84 -2.47 12.70
CA ASN A 145 -4.56 -3.14 12.81
C ASN A 145 -3.47 -2.17 12.39
N TRP A 146 -2.39 -2.09 13.18
CA TRP A 146 -1.29 -1.18 12.89
C TRP A 146 -0.70 -1.44 11.50
N VAL A 147 -0.60 -2.70 11.04
CA VAL A 147 -0.01 -3.06 9.72
C VAL A 147 -0.75 -2.46 8.52
N TYR A 148 -2.03 -2.09 8.68
CA TYR A 148 -2.84 -1.49 7.62
C TYR A 148 -2.39 -0.10 7.21
N TRP A 149 -1.51 0.56 7.98
CA TRP A 149 -0.98 1.88 7.67
C TRP A 149 -0.47 1.96 6.23
N SER A 150 0.31 0.95 5.80
CA SER A 150 0.90 0.90 4.45
C SER A 150 -0.15 0.83 3.34
N LEU A 151 -1.26 0.11 3.57
CA LEU A 151 -2.33 -0.04 2.60
C LEU A 151 -3.09 1.29 2.38
N THR A 152 -3.27 2.08 3.44
CA THR A 152 -3.88 3.41 3.34
C THR A 152 -3.05 4.34 2.44
N TYR A 153 -1.71 4.30 2.56
CA TYR A 153 -0.83 5.03 1.65
C TYR A 153 -0.91 4.53 0.20
N GLU A 154 -1.05 3.22 -0.03
CA GLU A 154 -1.25 2.69 -1.39
C GLU A 154 -2.55 3.22 -2.02
N VAL A 155 -3.65 3.25 -1.28
CA VAL A 155 -4.93 3.85 -1.74
C VAL A 155 -4.78 5.35 -2.01
N PHE A 156 -4.07 6.08 -1.14
CA PHE A 156 -3.75 7.50 -1.36
C PHE A 156 -3.00 7.70 -2.68
N PHE A 157 -1.97 6.90 -2.96
CA PHE A 157 -1.25 6.95 -4.23
C PHE A 157 -2.14 6.67 -5.43
N TYR A 158 -3.10 5.75 -5.32
CA TYR A 158 -4.05 5.49 -6.39
C TYR A 158 -4.92 6.71 -6.68
N ILE A 159 -5.40 7.39 -5.64
CA ILE A 159 -6.21 8.60 -5.79
C ILE A 159 -5.37 9.70 -6.44
N VAL A 160 -4.14 9.95 -5.96
CA VAL A 160 -3.23 10.96 -6.52
C VAL A 160 -2.94 10.70 -7.99
N ILE A 161 -2.54 9.48 -8.36
CA ILE A 161 -2.24 9.12 -9.76
C ILE A 161 -3.50 9.16 -10.61
N GLY A 162 -4.64 8.74 -10.06
CA GLY A 162 -5.93 8.89 -10.70
C GLY A 162 -6.21 10.35 -11.05
N PHE A 163 -6.10 11.26 -10.09
CA PHE A 163 -6.30 12.69 -10.32
C PHE A 163 -5.31 13.23 -11.37
N MET A 164 -4.05 12.79 -11.34
CA MET A 164 -3.06 13.18 -12.36
C MET A 164 -3.49 12.80 -13.78
N LEU A 165 -4.22 11.70 -13.99
CA LEU A 165 -4.74 11.33 -15.32
C LEU A 165 -5.73 12.34 -15.89
N MET A 166 -6.35 13.17 -15.06
CA MET A 166 -7.30 14.20 -15.50
C MET A 166 -6.63 15.47 -16.03
N PHE A 167 -5.32 15.65 -15.78
CA PHE A 167 -4.58 16.87 -16.10
C PHE A 167 -3.58 16.68 -17.25
N ASN A 168 -3.28 17.79 -17.93
CA ASN A 168 -2.24 17.82 -18.96
C ASN A 168 -0.84 17.61 -18.35
N LYS A 169 0.07 16.98 -19.11
CA LYS A 169 1.45 16.68 -18.67
C LYS A 169 2.20 17.90 -18.13
N THR A 170 1.94 19.09 -18.69
CA THR A 170 2.54 20.35 -18.25
C THR A 170 2.10 20.73 -16.84
N ILE A 171 0.80 20.57 -16.52
CA ILE A 171 0.24 20.84 -15.19
C ILE A 171 0.82 19.86 -14.18
N ILE A 172 0.94 18.58 -14.55
CA ILE A 172 1.57 17.56 -13.69
C ILE A 172 3.02 17.92 -13.38
N SER A 173 3.81 18.32 -14.38
CA SER A 173 5.21 18.72 -14.17
C SER A 173 5.32 19.94 -13.26
N ILE A 174 4.42 20.92 -13.38
CA ILE A 174 4.37 22.10 -12.51
C ILE A 174 4.00 21.69 -11.08
N LEU A 175 3.00 20.83 -10.90
CA LEU A 175 2.61 20.31 -9.58
C LEU A 175 3.75 19.54 -8.91
N LEU A 176 4.48 18.70 -9.66
CA LEU A 176 5.64 17.97 -9.14
C LEU A 176 6.79 18.92 -8.75
N LEU A 177 7.06 19.94 -9.56
CA LEU A 177 8.05 20.97 -9.23
C LEU A 177 7.65 21.73 -7.98
N LEU A 178 6.41 22.21 -7.88
CA LEU A 178 5.89 22.91 -6.71
C LEU A 178 5.96 22.03 -5.45
N LEU A 179 5.59 20.75 -5.57
CA LEU A 179 5.68 19.80 -4.46
C LEU A 179 7.14 19.61 -4.03
N SER A 180 8.08 19.47 -4.97
CA SER A 180 9.51 19.35 -4.66
C SER A 180 10.07 20.60 -3.97
N LEU A 181 9.63 21.79 -4.41
CA LEU A 181 9.97 23.08 -3.80
C LEU A 181 9.40 23.20 -2.38
N LEU A 182 8.12 22.84 -2.18
CA LEU A 182 7.47 22.81 -0.87
C LEU A 182 8.14 21.82 0.09
N SER A 183 8.55 20.65 -0.40
CA SER A 183 9.32 19.68 0.38
C SER A 183 10.70 20.22 0.76
N CYS A 184 11.38 20.92 -0.15
CA CYS A 184 12.67 21.56 0.11
C CYS A 184 12.54 22.70 1.16
N LEU A 185 11.46 23.48 1.09
CA LEU A 185 11.14 24.53 2.06
C LEU A 185 10.77 23.95 3.43
N LYS A 186 10.07 22.79 3.48
CA LYS A 186 9.80 22.08 4.74
C LYS A 186 11.03 21.42 5.34
N LEU A 187 12.05 21.03 4.56
CA LEU A 187 13.33 20.59 5.12
C LEU A 187 14.02 21.68 5.96
N SER A 188 13.73 22.95 5.69
CA SER A 188 14.22 24.09 6.48
C SER A 188 13.46 24.31 7.80
N SER A 189 12.30 23.69 7.98
CA SER A 189 11.47 23.79 9.18
C SER A 189 11.22 22.39 9.70
N THR A 190 12.07 21.95 10.65
CA THR A 190 12.08 20.68 11.40
C THR A 190 10.70 19.99 11.53
N THR A 191 10.22 19.37 10.46
CA THR A 191 9.02 18.55 10.44
C THR A 191 9.23 17.43 9.42
N ASN A 192 9.26 16.23 9.95
CA ASN A 192 9.75 14.97 9.38
C ASN A 192 9.02 14.58 8.08
N PHE A 193 9.46 15.11 6.94
CA PHE A 193 8.95 14.71 5.63
C PHE A 193 9.53 13.36 5.17
N LEU A 194 10.69 12.97 5.71
CA LEU A 194 11.30 11.65 5.50
C LEU A 194 10.92 10.69 6.65
N PHE A 195 9.62 10.36 6.70
CA PHE A 195 9.04 9.37 7.62
C PHE A 195 9.69 7.97 7.56
N PHE A 196 10.48 7.66 6.51
CA PHE A 196 11.20 6.39 6.38
C PHE A 196 12.44 6.25 7.27
N LEU A 197 12.92 7.32 7.92
CA LEU A 197 14.20 7.33 8.67
C LEU A 197 14.06 7.54 10.18
N ASP A 198 12.84 7.72 10.71
CA ASP A 198 12.59 7.97 12.14
C ASP A 198 12.25 6.69 12.93
N ASN A 199 12.92 5.57 12.65
CA ASN A 199 12.87 4.36 13.50
C ASN A 199 14.26 3.99 14.01
#